data_AF-A0A8S1XJL3-F1
#
_entry.id   AF-A0A8S1XJL3-F1
#
_cell.length_a   1.000
_cell.length_b   1.000
_cell.length_c   1.000
_cell.angle_alpha   90.00
_cell.angle_beta   90.00
_cell.angle_gamma   90.00
#
_symmetry.space_group_name_H-M   'P 1'
#
loop_
_entity.id
_entity.type
_entity.pdbx_description
1 polymer ?
#
loop_
_entity_poly.entity_id
_entity_poly.type
_entity_poly.pdbx_seq_one_letter_code
_entity_poly.pdbx_strand_id
1 'polypeptide(L)'
;MKQDYDRIDKDTLRRDHQLNGLLSKIRDSVMKGQIVEVKTRANSQYQLENNSKQSSGVSSMSNSLIKNHKSNQNEIIRDLDEIIISSERDNQQIIRLTNSFCQSPPKVKCEIVKPVVLDHHLSSEITFESFPSKLDINNTLYTVDKQLDDIETNQDTGNCVEFIKILKKITEDLQEYMKKNIDSKKLQIANGIQMVRTLCLLTRFYKQIADFPHAIRSLKKIKRMFKISDPNLIGKIQIELGKLYFLNQSYVIAQKIFYEALLHYEKLQWKSEISYILLWIAKLNSWTKNFEIAKKLIYGAISILKEYLEDDEEQIAEAYVILGECDYIAKNYEQALQFLMKAIQIKFNKIDLQVGS
;
A
#
# COMPACT_ATOMS: atom_id res chain seq x y z
N MET A 1 -1.87 48.07 -14.11
CA MET A 1 -1.69 46.84 -14.91
C MET A 1 -2.86 45.93 -14.59
N LYS A 2 -3.63 45.56 -15.63
CA LYS A 2 -4.94 44.92 -15.53
C LYS A 2 -4.82 43.45 -15.11
N GLN A 3 -5.76 43.03 -14.29
CA GLN A 3 -6.13 41.63 -14.03
C GLN A 3 -6.72 41.04 -15.32
N ASP A 4 -6.09 40.00 -15.86
CA ASP A 4 -6.63 39.15 -16.93
C ASP A 4 -6.23 37.70 -16.63
N TYR A 5 -6.93 37.08 -15.67
CA TYR A 5 -7.06 35.62 -15.59
C TYR A 5 -8.49 35.30 -15.16
N ASP A 6 -9.02 34.22 -15.71
CA ASP A 6 -10.27 33.54 -15.37
C ASP A 6 -11.55 33.97 -16.09
N ARG A 7 -11.60 33.63 -17.38
CA ARG A 7 -12.81 33.05 -17.96
C ARG A 7 -12.52 31.62 -18.42
N ILE A 8 -12.67 30.67 -17.50
CA ILE A 8 -12.81 29.26 -17.90
C ILE A 8 -14.10 29.15 -18.71
N ASP A 9 -13.95 28.71 -19.96
CA ASP A 9 -15.05 28.55 -20.89
C ASP A 9 -16.12 27.58 -20.33
N LYS A 10 -17.39 28.03 -20.29
CA LYS A 10 -18.52 27.27 -19.75
C LYS A 10 -18.68 25.92 -20.47
N ASP A 11 -18.26 25.84 -21.73
CA ASP A 11 -18.30 24.61 -22.51
C ASP A 11 -17.23 23.60 -22.09
N THR A 12 -16.14 24.04 -21.47
CA THR A 12 -15.13 23.15 -20.87
C THR A 12 -15.67 22.54 -19.57
N LEU A 13 -16.28 23.36 -18.71
CA LEU A 13 -16.92 22.88 -17.47
C LEU A 13 -18.09 21.91 -17.76
N ARG A 14 -18.86 22.15 -18.82
CA ARG A 14 -19.96 21.27 -19.24
C ARG A 14 -19.44 19.92 -19.76
N ARG A 15 -18.33 19.92 -20.53
CA ARG A 15 -17.67 18.70 -21.00
C ARG A 15 -17.10 17.86 -19.86
N ASP A 16 -16.50 18.50 -18.87
CA ASP A 16 -15.98 17.82 -17.69
C ASP A 16 -17.10 17.18 -16.86
N HIS A 17 -18.24 17.86 -16.70
CA HIS A 17 -19.39 17.30 -15.99
C HIS A 17 -20.01 16.10 -16.73
N GLN A 18 -20.07 16.14 -18.07
CA GLN A 18 -20.54 15.02 -18.89
C GLN A 18 -19.56 13.83 -18.84
N LEU A 19 -18.26 14.11 -18.88
CA LEU A 19 -17.21 13.09 -18.76
C LEU A 19 -17.25 12.40 -17.39
N ASN A 20 -17.40 13.17 -16.32
CA ASN A 20 -17.52 12.64 -14.96
C ASN A 20 -18.77 11.76 -14.79
N GLY A 21 -19.89 12.14 -15.40
CA GLY A 21 -21.11 11.32 -15.41
C GLY A 21 -20.91 9.98 -16.14
N LEU A 22 -20.25 10.00 -17.30
CA LEU A 22 -19.94 8.78 -18.07
C LEU A 22 -18.97 7.86 -17.33
N LEU A 23 -17.91 8.42 -16.74
CA LEU A 23 -16.92 7.66 -15.97
C LEU A 23 -17.54 7.03 -14.71
N SER A 24 -18.51 7.69 -14.08
CA SER A 24 -19.25 7.11 -12.94
C SER A 24 -20.06 5.88 -13.36
N LYS A 25 -20.77 5.94 -14.50
CA LYS A 25 -21.56 4.80 -15.02
C LYS A 25 -20.68 3.62 -15.44
N ILE A 26 -19.55 3.89 -16.09
CA ILE A 26 -18.56 2.86 -16.45
C ILE A 26 -18.03 2.20 -15.18
N ARG A 27 -17.68 2.99 -14.16
CA ARG A 27 -17.20 2.51 -12.87
C ARG A 27 -18.21 1.58 -12.20
N ASP A 28 -19.47 1.98 -12.11
CA ASP A 28 -20.49 1.16 -11.45
C ASP A 28 -20.77 -0.15 -12.20
N SER A 29 -20.65 -0.15 -13.53
CA SER A 29 -20.80 -1.36 -14.35
C SER A 29 -19.62 -2.33 -14.17
N VAL A 30 -18.39 -1.81 -14.11
CA VAL A 30 -17.18 -2.61 -13.84
C VAL A 30 -17.19 -3.21 -12.43
N MET A 31 -17.66 -2.46 -11.42
CA MET A 31 -17.76 -2.96 -10.05
C MET A 31 -18.82 -4.07 -9.88
N LYS A 32 -19.76 -4.18 -10.82
CA LYS A 32 -20.72 -5.30 -10.91
C LYS A 32 -20.19 -6.49 -11.72
N GLY A 33 -18.92 -6.47 -12.12
CA GLY A 33 -18.28 -7.54 -12.89
C GLY A 33 -18.55 -7.51 -14.39
N GLN A 34 -19.14 -6.44 -14.92
CA GLN A 34 -19.38 -6.30 -16.36
C GLN A 34 -18.14 -5.76 -17.07
N ILE A 35 -17.80 -6.35 -18.21
CA ILE A 35 -16.72 -5.85 -19.08
C ILE A 35 -17.31 -4.70 -19.92
N VAL A 36 -16.77 -3.49 -19.74
CA VAL A 36 -17.22 -2.29 -20.47
C VAL A 36 -16.16 -1.88 -21.47
N GLU A 37 -16.45 -2.01 -22.76
CA GLU A 37 -15.60 -1.53 -23.84
C GLU A 37 -15.99 -0.10 -24.21
N VAL A 38 -15.08 0.86 -23.98
CA VAL A 38 -15.30 2.26 -24.35
C VAL A 38 -14.78 2.47 -25.77
N LYS A 39 -15.69 2.45 -26.75
CA LYS A 39 -15.35 2.76 -28.13
C LYS A 39 -15.22 4.27 -28.30
N THR A 40 -13.99 4.77 -28.39
CA THR A 40 -13.72 6.15 -28.81
C THR A 40 -13.82 6.23 -30.33
N ARG A 41 -14.15 7.42 -30.88
CA ARG A 41 -14.19 7.65 -32.34
C ARG A 41 -12.89 7.26 -33.05
N ALA A 42 -11.75 7.34 -32.36
CA ALA A 42 -10.46 6.90 -32.87
C ALA A 42 -10.42 5.37 -33.10
N ASN A 43 -10.99 4.57 -32.20
CA ASN A 43 -11.03 3.11 -32.35
C ASN A 43 -11.93 2.63 -33.51
N SER A 44 -13.02 3.34 -33.80
CA SER A 44 -13.87 3.02 -34.96
C SER A 44 -13.16 3.29 -36.29
N GLN A 45 -12.28 4.29 -36.34
CA GLN A 45 -11.52 4.66 -37.54
C GLN A 45 -10.41 3.64 -37.82
N TYR A 46 -9.73 3.15 -36.78
CA TYR A 46 -8.77 2.05 -36.88
C TYR A 46 -9.40 0.70 -37.29
N GLN A 47 -10.64 0.41 -36.87
CA GLN A 47 -11.34 -0.80 -37.32
C GLN A 47 -11.79 -0.71 -38.79
N LEU A 48 -12.18 0.47 -39.28
CA LEU A 48 -12.48 0.67 -40.70
C LEU A 48 -11.22 0.59 -41.59
N GLU A 49 -10.08 1.10 -41.12
CA GLU A 49 -8.80 1.01 -41.84
C GLU A 49 -8.18 -0.41 -41.84
N ASN A 50 -8.41 -1.20 -40.79
CA ASN A 50 -7.95 -2.59 -40.76
C ASN A 50 -8.84 -3.52 -41.59
N ASN A 51 -10.14 -3.25 -41.67
CA ASN A 51 -11.05 -3.99 -42.56
C ASN A 51 -10.81 -3.67 -44.04
N SER A 52 -10.34 -2.46 -44.38
CA SER A 52 -9.95 -2.15 -45.77
C SER A 52 -8.61 -2.81 -46.15
N LYS A 53 -7.66 -2.92 -45.23
CA LYS A 53 -6.33 -3.56 -45.46
C LYS A 53 -6.33 -5.09 -45.45
N GLN A 54 -7.33 -5.74 -44.85
CA GLN A 54 -7.47 -7.21 -44.91
C GLN A 54 -8.20 -7.72 -46.16
N SER A 55 -8.66 -6.84 -47.06
CA SER A 55 -9.35 -7.22 -48.31
C SER A 55 -8.46 -7.25 -49.56
N SER A 56 -7.17 -6.90 -49.48
CA SER A 56 -6.28 -6.85 -50.64
C SER A 56 -5.29 -8.01 -50.65
N GLY A 57 -5.74 -9.17 -51.15
CA GLY A 57 -4.83 -10.24 -51.52
C GLY A 57 -5.51 -11.55 -51.90
N VAL A 58 -6.15 -11.63 -53.08
CA VAL A 58 -6.06 -12.73 -54.08
C VAL A 58 -6.57 -12.21 -55.45
N SER A 59 -5.93 -12.69 -56.52
CA SER A 59 -6.06 -12.46 -57.96
C SER A 59 -7.40 -12.83 -58.66
N SER A 60 -7.72 -12.07 -59.71
CA SER A 60 -8.42 -12.38 -60.99
C SER A 60 -9.49 -13.49 -61.06
N MET A 61 -10.74 -13.13 -61.42
CA MET A 61 -11.30 -13.20 -62.81
C MET A 61 -12.82 -12.93 -62.84
N SER A 62 -13.25 -12.35 -63.98
CA SER A 62 -14.60 -12.35 -64.62
C SER A 62 -15.75 -11.45 -64.09
N ASN A 63 -16.00 -10.40 -64.88
CA ASN A 63 -17.28 -9.91 -65.44
C ASN A 63 -18.60 -10.05 -64.65
N SER A 64 -19.24 -8.93 -64.31
CA SER A 64 -20.29 -8.29 -65.14
C SER A 64 -21.27 -7.38 -64.35
N LEU A 65 -21.52 -6.21 -64.95
CA LEU A 65 -22.81 -5.47 -65.04
C LEU A 65 -23.51 -4.87 -63.80
N ILE A 66 -23.58 -3.52 -63.83
CA ILE A 66 -24.77 -2.65 -63.61
C ILE A 66 -25.25 -2.54 -62.14
N LYS A 67 -25.27 -1.39 -61.43
CA LYS A 67 -26.08 -0.18 -61.66
C LYS A 67 -25.75 0.89 -60.60
N ASN A 68 -26.05 2.14 -60.96
CA ASN A 68 -25.90 3.39 -60.21
C ASN A 68 -26.67 3.48 -58.88
N HIS A 69 -26.18 4.28 -57.93
CA HIS A 69 -26.86 5.54 -57.54
C HIS A 69 -25.95 6.52 -56.78
N LYS A 70 -26.11 7.80 -57.14
CA LYS A 70 -25.49 8.99 -56.56
C LYS A 70 -26.24 9.47 -55.30
N SER A 71 -25.50 10.30 -54.55
CA SER A 71 -25.89 11.57 -53.90
C SER A 71 -26.48 11.55 -52.48
N ASN A 72 -25.72 12.20 -51.58
CA ASN A 72 -26.03 13.48 -50.92
C ASN A 72 -25.88 13.53 -49.38
N GLN A 73 -25.29 14.65 -48.99
CA GLN A 73 -25.04 15.18 -47.65
C GLN A 73 -26.37 15.55 -46.96
N ASN A 74 -26.47 15.34 -45.64
CA ASN A 74 -26.66 16.39 -44.62
C ASN A 74 -27.18 15.84 -43.27
N GLU A 75 -26.66 16.47 -42.20
CA GLU A 75 -27.30 16.73 -40.89
C GLU A 75 -27.44 15.56 -39.88
N ILE A 76 -26.67 15.56 -38.77
CA ILE A 76 -26.92 16.23 -37.47
C ILE A 76 -27.91 15.45 -36.58
N ILE A 77 -27.35 14.93 -35.47
CA ILE A 77 -27.94 14.65 -34.15
C ILE A 77 -29.16 13.70 -34.10
N ARG A 78 -28.96 12.50 -33.54
CA ARG A 78 -29.76 11.91 -32.43
C ARG A 78 -29.21 10.55 -32.00
N ASP A 79 -29.08 10.42 -30.67
CA ASP A 79 -29.36 9.25 -29.81
C ASP A 79 -28.53 7.98 -30.09
N LEU A 80 -27.51 7.62 -29.29
CA LEU A 80 -27.61 7.02 -27.94
C LEU A 80 -28.84 6.13 -27.78
N ASP A 81 -28.73 4.88 -28.22
CA ASP A 81 -29.10 3.69 -27.44
C ASP A 81 -28.89 2.44 -28.29
N GLU A 82 -27.94 1.59 -27.91
CA GLU A 82 -27.99 0.14 -28.16
C GLU A 82 -26.90 -0.56 -27.33
N ILE A 83 -27.30 -1.04 -26.14
CA ILE A 83 -26.53 -1.96 -25.32
C ILE A 83 -26.94 -3.36 -25.74
N ILE A 84 -26.05 -4.09 -26.41
CA ILE A 84 -26.25 -5.51 -26.73
C ILE A 84 -25.77 -6.33 -25.52
N ILE A 85 -26.71 -7.02 -24.86
CA ILE A 85 -26.45 -7.98 -23.78
C ILE A 85 -26.36 -9.37 -24.41
N SER A 86 -25.25 -10.08 -24.23
CA SER A 86 -25.13 -11.51 -24.54
C SER A 86 -24.89 -12.31 -23.27
N SER A 87 -25.68 -13.39 -23.10
CA SER A 87 -25.76 -14.21 -21.90
C SER A 87 -24.77 -15.38 -21.89
N GLU A 88 -24.32 -15.74 -20.70
CA GLU A 88 -23.49 -16.90 -20.33
C GLU A 88 -23.92 -18.21 -21.03
N ARG A 89 -23.13 -18.69 -22.00
CA ARG A 89 -23.16 -20.11 -22.41
C ARG A 89 -21.89 -20.70 -23.00
N ASP A 90 -20.77 -19.98 -23.00
CA ASP A 90 -19.49 -20.50 -23.53
C ASP A 90 -18.45 -20.86 -22.44
N ASN A 91 -18.90 -20.99 -21.19
CA ASN A 91 -18.13 -21.62 -20.12
C ASN A 91 -18.13 -23.14 -20.30
N GLN A 92 -17.23 -23.67 -21.13
CA GLN A 92 -16.65 -25.01 -20.95
C GLN A 92 -15.55 -25.26 -21.99
N GLN A 93 -14.36 -24.74 -21.74
CA GLN A 93 -13.09 -25.41 -22.00
C GLN A 93 -11.95 -24.57 -21.41
N ILE A 94 -10.88 -25.23 -20.98
CA ILE A 94 -9.65 -24.68 -20.38
C ILE A 94 -9.66 -24.62 -18.84
N ILE A 95 -9.64 -25.82 -18.24
CA ILE A 95 -8.68 -26.09 -17.17
C ILE A 95 -7.29 -26.09 -17.81
N ARG A 96 -6.55 -24.97 -17.75
CA ARG A 96 -5.08 -24.94 -17.74
C ARG A 96 -4.58 -23.67 -17.05
N LEU A 97 -4.05 -23.90 -15.84
CA LEU A 97 -2.90 -23.27 -15.18
C LEU A 97 -2.34 -21.95 -15.77
N THR A 98 -2.15 -21.00 -14.84
CA THR A 98 -1.12 -19.94 -14.81
C THR A 98 -1.13 -18.92 -15.94
N ASN A 99 -1.67 -17.71 -15.65
CA ASN A 99 -1.17 -16.38 -16.07
C ASN A 99 -2.33 -15.37 -16.15
N SER A 100 -2.72 -14.73 -15.04
CA SER A 100 -3.48 -13.47 -15.06
C SER A 100 -3.73 -12.91 -13.66
N PHE A 101 -2.70 -12.33 -13.04
CA PHE A 101 -2.91 -11.31 -12.01
C PHE A 101 -2.16 -10.03 -12.41
N CYS A 102 -2.53 -9.48 -13.57
CA CYS A 102 -2.45 -8.06 -13.83
C CYS A 102 -3.83 -7.48 -13.57
N GLN A 103 -4.14 -7.20 -12.31
CA GLN A 103 -5.28 -6.34 -11.98
C GLN A 103 -4.73 -4.99 -11.52
N SER A 104 -5.08 -3.96 -12.29
CA SER A 104 -4.87 -2.55 -12.02
C SER A 104 -5.32 -2.16 -10.60
N PRO A 105 -4.68 -1.17 -9.96
CA PRO A 105 -4.98 -0.76 -8.59
C PRO A 105 -6.46 -0.34 -8.44
N PRO A 106 -7.12 -0.70 -7.33
CA PRO A 106 -8.49 -0.27 -7.07
C PRO A 106 -8.54 1.25 -6.86
N LYS A 107 -9.40 1.93 -7.63
CA LYS A 107 -9.63 3.38 -7.49
C LYS A 107 -10.56 3.66 -6.32
N VAL A 108 -10.05 4.45 -5.38
CA VAL A 108 -10.68 5.00 -4.16
C VAL A 108 -12.03 5.67 -4.47
N LYS A 109 -13.05 5.39 -3.67
CA LYS A 109 -14.33 6.13 -3.61
C LYS A 109 -14.27 6.83 -2.25
N CYS A 110 -13.95 8.12 -2.24
CA CYS A 110 -14.07 8.95 -1.03
C CYS A 110 -15.56 9.16 -0.75
N GLU A 111 -16.18 8.25 0.00
CA GLU A 111 -17.41 8.58 0.68
C GLU A 111 -17.05 9.23 2.01
N ILE A 112 -17.39 10.52 2.10
CA ILE A 112 -17.36 11.30 3.33
C ILE A 112 -18.44 10.70 4.24
N VAL A 113 -18.06 9.69 5.02
CA VAL A 113 -18.84 9.29 6.19
C VAL A 113 -18.63 10.38 7.23
N LYS A 114 -19.68 11.16 7.46
CA LYS A 114 -19.72 12.17 8.52
C LYS A 114 -19.30 11.50 9.85
N PRO A 115 -18.47 12.17 10.68
CA PRO A 115 -18.12 11.62 11.97
C PRO A 115 -19.40 11.41 12.78
N VAL A 116 -19.60 10.18 13.25
CA VAL A 116 -20.57 9.90 14.31
C VAL A 116 -20.04 10.62 15.54
N VAL A 117 -20.66 11.74 15.88
CA VAL A 117 -20.52 12.40 17.18
C VAL A 117 -21.04 11.39 18.21
N LEU A 118 -20.12 10.76 18.94
CA LEU A 118 -20.46 10.01 20.14
C LEU A 118 -20.57 11.02 21.28
N ASP A 119 -21.76 11.05 21.86
CA ASP A 119 -22.19 11.90 22.97
C ASP A 119 -21.17 11.97 24.12
N HIS A 120 -20.94 13.20 24.57
CA HIS A 120 -20.30 13.52 25.83
C HIS A 120 -21.19 13.15 27.01
N HIS A 121 -21.19 11.87 27.41
CA HIS A 121 -21.51 11.46 28.78
C HIS A 121 -20.80 10.14 29.09
N LEU A 122 -19.48 10.19 29.24
CA LEU A 122 -18.74 9.20 30.00
C LEU A 122 -18.13 9.92 31.20
N SER A 123 -18.77 9.64 32.33
CA SER A 123 -18.35 9.96 33.70
C SER A 123 -16.84 9.85 33.88
N SER A 124 -16.27 10.96 34.37
CA SER A 124 -14.93 11.09 34.90
C SER A 124 -14.75 10.23 36.16
N GLU A 125 -14.60 8.92 35.99
CA GLU A 125 -14.30 7.99 37.08
C GLU A 125 -13.61 6.73 36.54
N ILE A 126 -12.47 6.92 35.87
CA ILE A 126 -11.39 5.93 35.88
C ILE A 126 -10.14 6.70 36.27
N THR A 127 -10.04 6.92 37.57
CA THR A 127 -8.81 7.32 38.24
C THR A 127 -7.66 6.46 37.74
N PHE A 128 -6.53 7.10 37.44
CA PHE A 128 -5.22 6.47 37.35
C PHE A 128 -5.02 5.61 38.60
N GLU A 129 -5.33 4.31 38.52
CA GLU A 129 -4.84 3.35 39.50
C GLU A 129 -3.35 3.25 39.28
N SER A 130 -2.63 3.86 40.22
CA SER A 130 -1.20 3.77 40.39
C SER A 130 -0.75 2.31 40.26
N PHE A 131 0.30 2.12 39.46
CA PHE A 131 1.06 0.86 39.43
C PHE A 131 1.33 0.41 40.87
N PRO A 132 1.01 -0.83 41.25
CA PRO A 132 1.22 -1.29 42.62
C PRO A 132 2.72 -1.28 42.92
N SER A 133 3.12 -0.39 43.82
CA SER A 133 4.49 -0.09 44.25
C SER A 133 5.12 -1.16 45.15
N LYS A 134 4.70 -2.42 45.02
CA LYS A 134 5.32 -3.58 45.67
C LYS A 134 5.24 -4.78 44.73
N LEU A 135 6.06 -4.77 43.67
CA LEU A 135 6.37 -6.00 42.93
C LEU A 135 7.38 -6.80 43.78
N ASP A 136 7.00 -8.02 44.15
CA ASP A 136 7.91 -8.99 44.74
C ASP A 136 9.13 -9.18 43.83
N ILE A 137 10.31 -8.88 44.36
CA ILE A 137 11.60 -8.97 43.66
C ILE A 137 11.91 -10.42 43.21
N ASN A 138 11.19 -11.42 43.76
CA ASN A 138 11.27 -12.83 43.40
C ASN A 138 10.30 -13.25 42.29
N ASN A 139 9.52 -12.32 41.71
CA ASN A 139 8.58 -12.63 40.66
C ASN A 139 9.32 -12.79 39.31
N THR A 140 9.17 -13.97 38.68
CA THR A 140 9.74 -14.30 37.36
C THR A 140 9.45 -13.23 36.31
N LEU A 141 8.31 -12.55 36.40
CA LEU A 141 7.95 -11.48 35.48
C LEU A 141 8.87 -10.25 35.62
N TYR A 142 9.22 -9.87 36.85
CA TYR A 142 10.13 -8.74 37.11
C TYR A 142 11.55 -9.05 36.61
N THR A 143 12.01 -10.29 36.76
CA THR A 143 13.30 -10.70 36.23
C THR A 143 13.34 -10.69 34.70
N VAL A 144 12.24 -11.07 34.04
CA VAL A 144 12.12 -11.00 32.58
C VAL A 144 12.13 -9.54 32.12
N ASP A 145 11.34 -8.67 32.75
CA ASP A 145 11.28 -7.25 32.39
C ASP A 145 12.66 -6.59 32.43
N LYS A 146 13.40 -6.78 33.53
CA LYS A 146 14.74 -6.23 33.67
C LYS A 146 15.70 -6.76 32.59
N GLN A 147 15.64 -8.05 32.28
CA GLN A 147 16.47 -8.64 31.21
C GLN A 147 16.12 -8.04 29.85
N LEU A 148 14.85 -7.78 29.56
CA LEU A 148 14.44 -7.17 28.30
C LEU A 148 14.91 -5.71 28.22
N ASP A 149 14.83 -4.95 29.32
CA ASP A 149 15.35 -3.59 29.40
C ASP A 149 16.88 -3.55 29.19
N ASP A 150 17.62 -4.47 29.82
CA ASP A 150 19.08 -4.59 29.65
C ASP A 150 19.45 -4.95 28.19
N ILE A 151 18.65 -5.77 27.50
CA ILE A 151 18.88 -6.11 26.09
C ILE A 151 18.57 -4.92 25.18
N GLU A 152 17.50 -4.18 25.45
CA GLU A 152 17.10 -3.01 24.67
C GLU A 152 18.11 -1.87 24.79
N THR A 153 18.65 -1.65 25.99
CA THR A 153 19.69 -0.62 26.24
C THR A 153 21.02 -0.97 25.57
N ASN A 154 21.37 -2.25 25.49
CA ASN A 154 22.62 -2.72 24.88
C ASN A 154 22.47 -3.19 23.43
N GLN A 155 21.37 -2.87 22.76
CA GLN A 155 21.04 -3.41 21.43
C GLN A 155 22.03 -3.02 20.33
N ASP A 156 22.71 -1.86 20.45
CA ASP A 156 23.60 -1.34 19.41
C ASP A 156 25.06 -1.78 19.59
N THR A 157 25.44 -2.15 20.82
CA THR A 157 26.82 -2.52 21.20
C THR A 157 26.98 -4.00 21.53
N GLY A 158 25.89 -4.71 21.80
CA GLY A 158 25.92 -6.09 22.26
C GLY A 158 25.99 -7.13 21.14
N ASN A 159 26.34 -8.36 21.52
CA ASN A 159 26.39 -9.50 20.61
C ASN A 159 24.97 -10.01 20.32
N CYS A 160 24.51 -9.77 19.08
CA CYS A 160 23.19 -10.19 18.60
C CYS A 160 22.92 -11.70 18.80
N VAL A 161 23.93 -12.55 18.63
CA VAL A 161 23.78 -14.00 18.76
C VAL A 161 23.50 -14.40 20.21
N GLU A 162 24.16 -13.73 21.17
CA GLU A 162 23.91 -13.95 22.59
C GLU A 162 22.53 -13.44 23.00
N PHE A 163 22.12 -12.26 22.53
CA PHE A 163 20.76 -11.77 22.76
C PHE A 163 19.69 -12.71 22.20
N ILE A 164 19.90 -13.28 21.00
CA ILE A 164 18.98 -14.27 20.44
C ILE A 164 18.90 -15.51 21.34
N LYS A 165 20.01 -16.01 21.88
CA LYS A 165 20.00 -17.15 22.82
C LYS A 165 19.21 -16.83 24.08
N ILE A 166 19.45 -15.67 24.69
CA ILE A 166 18.76 -15.23 25.91
C ILE A 166 17.26 -15.09 25.64
N LEU A 167 16.87 -14.40 24.57
CA LEU A 167 15.46 -14.19 24.23
C LEU A 167 14.73 -15.49 23.87
N LYS A 168 15.39 -16.46 23.26
CA LYS A 168 14.82 -17.81 23.04
C LYS A 168 14.52 -18.49 24.37
N LYS A 169 15.44 -18.44 25.32
CA LYS A 169 15.24 -19.00 26.66
C LYS A 169 14.06 -18.31 27.37
N ILE A 170 14.03 -16.97 27.37
CA ILE A 170 12.89 -16.20 27.92
C ILE A 170 11.57 -16.60 27.25
N THR A 171 11.58 -16.82 25.93
CA THR A 171 10.40 -17.27 25.19
C THR A 171 9.92 -18.65 25.66
N GLU A 172 10.82 -19.59 25.91
CA GLU A 172 10.49 -20.93 26.40
C GLU A 172 9.94 -20.87 27.84
N ASP A 173 10.62 -20.11 28.71
CA ASP A 173 10.23 -19.92 30.11
C ASP A 173 8.84 -19.28 30.22
N LEU A 174 8.57 -18.21 29.45
CA LEU A 174 7.26 -17.56 29.40
C LEU A 174 6.17 -18.51 28.86
N GLN A 175 6.48 -19.33 27.85
CA GLN A 175 5.52 -20.30 27.33
C GLN A 175 5.15 -21.37 28.36
N GLU A 176 6.12 -21.88 29.10
CA GLU A 176 5.87 -22.83 30.18
C GLU A 176 5.06 -22.19 31.30
N TYR A 177 5.41 -20.97 31.69
CA TYR A 177 4.72 -20.23 32.73
C TYR A 177 3.27 -19.90 32.36
N MET A 178 2.99 -19.56 31.09
CA MET A 178 1.62 -19.39 30.58
C MET A 178 0.81 -20.68 30.60
N LYS A 179 1.45 -21.85 30.37
CA LYS A 179 0.78 -23.16 30.47
C LYS A 179 0.46 -23.55 31.90
N LYS A 180 1.30 -23.18 32.87
CA LYS A 180 1.09 -23.50 34.29
C LYS A 180 0.03 -22.61 34.94
N ASN A 181 -0.09 -21.36 34.49
CA ASN A 181 -0.95 -20.36 35.13
C ASN A 181 -2.17 -20.00 34.28
N ILE A 182 -2.96 -20.99 33.88
CA ILE A 182 -4.11 -20.79 33.00
C ILE A 182 -5.24 -19.99 33.68
N ASP A 183 -5.37 -20.11 35.00
CA ASP A 183 -6.55 -19.59 35.70
C ASP A 183 -6.45 -18.09 36.06
N SER A 184 -5.25 -17.51 36.03
CA SER A 184 -5.04 -16.10 36.37
C SER A 184 -5.03 -15.22 35.12
N LYS A 185 -6.19 -14.63 34.79
CA LYS A 185 -6.34 -13.72 33.64
C LYS A 185 -5.35 -12.54 33.66
N LYS A 186 -5.08 -11.96 34.84
CA LYS A 186 -4.13 -10.85 35.00
C LYS A 186 -2.70 -11.28 34.63
N LEU A 187 -2.31 -12.46 35.08
CA LEU A 187 -0.98 -13.01 34.82
C LEU A 187 -0.83 -13.43 33.36
N GLN A 188 -1.87 -13.97 32.74
CA GLN A 188 -1.88 -14.28 31.31
C GLN A 188 -1.68 -13.03 30.43
N ILE A 189 -2.35 -11.92 30.77
CA ILE A 189 -2.19 -10.66 30.03
C ILE A 189 -0.76 -10.16 30.16
N ALA A 190 -0.22 -10.12 31.38
CA ALA A 190 1.14 -9.65 31.63
C ALA A 190 2.19 -10.50 30.89
N ASN A 191 2.10 -11.83 30.98
CA ASN A 191 2.99 -12.73 30.23
C ASN A 191 2.80 -12.61 28.72
N GLY A 192 1.58 -12.34 28.25
CA GLY A 192 1.31 -12.12 26.84
C GLY A 192 2.00 -10.88 26.31
N ILE A 193 1.98 -9.79 27.08
CA ILE A 193 2.70 -8.55 26.75
C ILE A 193 4.21 -8.84 26.69
N GLN A 194 4.77 -9.54 27.68
CA GLN A 194 6.19 -9.90 27.68
C GLN A 194 6.57 -10.79 26.50
N MET A 195 5.74 -11.78 26.18
CA MET A 195 5.95 -12.66 25.03
C MET A 195 5.99 -11.87 23.71
N VAL A 196 5.05 -10.93 23.53
CA VAL A 196 5.01 -10.07 22.33
C VAL A 196 6.27 -9.22 22.27
N ARG A 197 6.68 -8.59 23.38
CA ARG A 197 7.91 -7.79 23.47
C ARG A 197 9.15 -8.64 23.11
N THR A 198 9.31 -9.80 23.73
CA THR A 198 10.42 -10.74 23.45
C THR A 198 10.45 -11.16 21.97
N LEU A 199 9.31 -11.48 21.37
CA LEU A 199 9.23 -11.89 19.96
C LEU A 199 9.53 -10.73 18.99
N CYS A 200 9.15 -9.50 19.34
CA CYS A 200 9.54 -8.30 18.59
C CYS A 200 11.05 -8.07 18.63
N LEU A 201 11.69 -8.23 19.80
CA LEU A 201 13.15 -8.14 19.94
C LEU A 201 13.87 -9.24 19.17
N LEU A 202 13.41 -10.50 19.27
CA LEU A 202 13.93 -11.59 18.45
C LEU A 202 13.87 -11.25 16.96
N THR A 203 12.75 -10.71 16.50
CA THR A 203 12.59 -10.28 15.10
C THR A 203 13.63 -9.24 14.71
N ARG A 204 13.88 -8.24 15.57
CA ARG A 204 14.90 -7.20 15.33
C ARG A 204 16.30 -7.80 15.21
N PHE A 205 16.71 -8.65 16.16
CA PHE A 205 18.05 -9.25 16.12
C PHE A 205 18.21 -10.23 14.97
N TYR A 206 17.18 -11.04 14.66
CA TYR A 206 17.20 -11.89 13.48
C TYR A 206 17.32 -11.09 12.18
N LYS A 207 16.63 -9.95 12.09
CA LYS A 207 16.79 -9.02 10.96
C LYS A 207 18.22 -8.48 10.86
N GLN A 208 18.86 -8.14 11.99
CA GLN A 208 20.23 -7.62 12.03
C GLN A 208 21.28 -8.64 11.57
N ILE A 209 21.10 -9.92 11.88
CA ILE A 209 21.96 -11.01 11.38
C ILE A 209 21.52 -11.55 10.01
N ALA A 210 20.59 -10.88 9.33
CA ALA A 210 20.01 -11.27 8.05
C ALA A 210 19.32 -12.66 8.02
N ASP A 211 18.92 -13.19 9.18
CA ASP A 211 18.13 -14.42 9.29
C ASP A 211 16.63 -14.11 9.19
N PHE A 212 16.23 -13.70 7.98
CA PHE A 212 14.84 -13.33 7.68
C PHE A 212 13.82 -14.45 7.91
N PRO A 213 14.09 -15.75 7.62
CA PRO A 213 13.15 -16.82 7.90
C PRO A 213 12.76 -16.93 9.37
N HIS A 214 13.71 -16.79 10.29
CA HIS A 214 13.42 -16.81 11.72
C HIS A 214 12.71 -15.54 12.19
N ALA A 215 13.07 -14.36 11.67
CA ALA A 215 12.35 -13.12 11.93
C ALA A 215 10.86 -13.23 11.52
N ILE A 216 10.58 -13.77 10.33
CA ILE A 216 9.22 -14.00 9.84
C ILE A 216 8.47 -14.97 10.76
N ARG A 217 9.14 -16.04 11.21
CA ARG A 217 8.53 -17.04 12.12
C ARG A 217 8.12 -16.40 13.44
N SER A 218 8.95 -15.50 14.00
CA SER A 218 8.66 -14.78 15.25
C SER A 218 7.42 -13.90 15.13
N LEU A 219 7.31 -13.07 14.09
CA LEU A 219 6.12 -12.23 13.87
C LEU A 219 4.86 -13.05 13.57
N LYS A 220 4.97 -14.15 12.82
CA LYS A 220 3.84 -15.08 12.61
C LYS A 220 3.39 -15.74 13.90
N LYS A 221 4.33 -16.04 14.82
CA LYS A 221 4.01 -16.59 16.14
C LYS A 221 3.17 -15.62 16.95
N ILE A 222 3.48 -14.31 16.91
CA ILE A 222 2.67 -13.26 17.54
C ILE A 222 1.22 -13.30 17.02
N LYS A 223 1.03 -13.21 15.70
CA LYS A 223 -0.32 -13.22 15.09
C LYS A 223 -1.14 -14.48 15.37
N ARG A 224 -0.47 -15.62 15.56
CA ARG A 224 -1.12 -16.90 15.88
C ARG A 224 -1.50 -17.03 17.35
N MET A 225 -0.63 -16.55 18.25
CA MET A 225 -0.80 -16.75 19.69
C MET A 225 -1.68 -15.67 20.32
N PHE A 226 -1.71 -14.47 19.75
CA PHE A 226 -2.35 -13.32 20.38
C PHE A 226 -3.37 -12.66 19.45
N LYS A 227 -4.56 -12.42 20.00
CA LYS A 227 -5.53 -11.48 19.43
C LYS A 227 -5.15 -10.08 19.91
N ILE A 228 -4.41 -9.36 19.08
CA ILE A 228 -4.04 -7.97 19.36
C ILE A 228 -5.26 -7.09 19.12
N SER A 229 -5.61 -6.25 20.09
CA SER A 229 -6.71 -5.28 19.95
C SER A 229 -6.23 -3.91 19.47
N ASP A 230 -4.96 -3.58 19.67
CA ASP A 230 -4.37 -2.31 19.23
C ASP A 230 -4.22 -2.29 17.69
N PRO A 231 -4.98 -1.44 16.98
CA PRO A 231 -4.89 -1.34 15.53
C PRO A 231 -3.52 -0.84 15.06
N ASN A 232 -2.81 -0.02 15.84
CA ASN A 232 -1.48 0.46 15.45
C ASN A 232 -0.48 -0.70 15.40
N LEU A 233 -0.45 -1.49 16.48
CA LEU A 233 0.48 -2.61 16.60
C LEU A 233 0.24 -3.67 15.51
N ILE A 234 -1.03 -3.95 15.16
CA ILE A 234 -1.37 -4.85 14.05
C ILE A 234 -0.74 -4.36 12.74
N GLY A 235 -0.95 -3.08 12.42
CA GLY A 235 -0.44 -2.50 11.18
C GLY A 235 1.08 -2.47 11.14
N LYS A 236 1.74 -2.14 12.25
CA LYS A 236 3.22 -2.18 12.38
C LYS A 236 3.77 -3.59 12.17
N ILE A 237 3.12 -4.61 12.75
CA ILE A 237 3.50 -6.01 12.54
C ILE A 237 3.33 -6.41 11.07
N GLN A 238 2.26 -5.98 10.40
CA GLN A 238 2.05 -6.24 8.98
C GLN A 238 3.13 -5.57 8.12
N ILE A 239 3.45 -4.30 8.37
CA ILE A 239 4.52 -3.58 7.68
C ILE A 239 5.86 -4.30 7.86
N GLU A 240 6.24 -4.65 9.08
CA GLU A 240 7.51 -5.36 9.33
C GLU A 240 7.53 -6.75 8.69
N LEU A 241 6.41 -7.49 8.69
CA LEU A 241 6.31 -8.74 7.93
C LEU A 241 6.53 -8.51 6.43
N GLY A 242 5.91 -7.48 5.85
CA GLY A 242 6.07 -7.12 4.44
C GLY A 242 7.53 -6.83 4.11
N LYS A 243 8.22 -6.03 4.95
CA LYS A 243 9.65 -5.73 4.82
C LYS A 243 10.50 -6.99 4.87
N LEU A 244 10.26 -7.88 5.84
CA LEU A 244 11.03 -9.12 5.96
C LEU A 244 10.83 -10.04 4.75
N TYR A 245 9.59 -10.14 4.24
CA TYR A 245 9.35 -10.90 3.00
C TYR A 245 10.02 -10.27 1.78
N PHE A 246 10.06 -8.94 1.71
CA PHE A 246 10.78 -8.22 0.67
C PHE A 246 12.29 -8.50 0.74
N LEU A 247 12.89 -8.42 1.94
CA LEU A 247 14.30 -8.74 2.17
C LEU A 247 14.62 -10.22 1.89
N ASN A 248 13.68 -11.11 2.18
CA ASN A 248 13.73 -12.54 1.83
C ASN A 248 13.36 -12.83 0.36
N GLN A 249 13.36 -11.81 -0.51
CA GLN A 249 13.08 -11.89 -1.97
C GLN A 249 11.74 -12.55 -2.33
N SER A 250 10.82 -12.64 -1.38
CA SER A 250 9.50 -13.24 -1.54
C SER A 250 8.49 -12.15 -1.96
N TYR A 251 8.75 -11.50 -3.10
CA TYR A 251 8.08 -10.27 -3.51
C TYR A 251 6.56 -10.40 -3.63
N VAL A 252 6.05 -11.53 -4.14
CA VAL A 252 4.58 -11.76 -4.25
C VAL A 252 3.91 -11.73 -2.87
N ILE A 253 4.54 -12.35 -1.87
CA ILE A 253 4.01 -12.40 -0.50
C ILE A 253 4.15 -11.03 0.17
N ALA A 254 5.29 -10.36 -0.03
CA ALA A 254 5.52 -9.01 0.48
C ALA A 254 4.47 -8.03 -0.05
N GLN A 255 4.18 -8.07 -1.35
CA GLN A 255 3.18 -7.25 -1.99
C GLN A 255 1.79 -7.46 -1.38
N LYS A 256 1.37 -8.73 -1.22
CA LYS A 256 0.09 -9.05 -0.57
C LYS A 256 0.01 -8.47 0.84
N ILE A 257 1.07 -8.62 1.64
CA ILE A 257 1.08 -8.14 3.03
C ILE A 257 1.08 -6.62 3.09
N PHE A 258 1.81 -5.93 2.20
CA PHE A 258 1.74 -4.47 2.13
C PHE A 258 0.36 -3.96 1.73
N TYR A 259 -0.35 -4.64 0.81
CA TYR A 259 -1.74 -4.28 0.51
C TYR A 259 -2.68 -4.53 1.68
N GLU A 260 -2.51 -5.63 2.43
CA GLU A 260 -3.27 -5.86 3.67
C GLU A 260 -3.03 -4.75 4.70
N ALA A 261 -1.77 -4.30 4.86
CA ALA A 261 -1.43 -3.17 5.73
C ALA A 261 -2.03 -1.84 5.22
N LEU A 262 -2.00 -1.61 3.91
CA LEU A 262 -2.56 -0.40 3.30
C LEU A 262 -4.06 -0.30 3.57
N LEU A 263 -4.80 -1.37 3.29
CA LEU A 263 -6.25 -1.44 3.56
C LEU A 263 -6.57 -1.26 5.04
N HIS A 264 -5.69 -1.73 5.93
CA HIS A 264 -5.85 -1.54 7.37
C HIS A 264 -5.72 -0.07 7.76
N TYR A 265 -4.67 0.63 7.31
CA TYR A 265 -4.47 2.04 7.65
C TYR A 265 -5.39 3.00 6.87
N GLU A 266 -5.88 2.63 5.69
CA GLU A 266 -6.94 3.37 4.99
C GLU A 266 -8.24 3.40 5.79
N LYS A 267 -8.63 2.28 6.41
CA LYS A 267 -9.81 2.24 7.30
C LYS A 267 -9.65 3.14 8.52
N LEU A 268 -8.42 3.30 9.01
CA LEU A 268 -8.08 4.19 10.12
C LEU A 268 -7.86 5.64 9.68
N GLN A 269 -7.75 5.90 8.38
CA GLN A 269 -7.41 7.19 7.79
C GLN A 269 -6.06 7.76 8.27
N TRP A 270 -5.09 6.89 8.57
CA TRP A 270 -3.78 7.29 9.08
C TRP A 270 -2.82 7.60 7.94
N LYS A 271 -2.81 8.88 7.54
CA LYS A 271 -2.09 9.37 6.37
C LYS A 271 -0.59 9.07 6.37
N SER A 272 0.06 9.15 7.53
CA SER A 272 1.50 8.89 7.66
C SER A 272 1.86 7.45 7.31
N GLU A 273 1.12 6.51 7.89
CA GLU A 273 1.32 5.09 7.66
C GLU A 273 0.92 4.68 6.24
N ILE A 274 -0.14 5.29 5.68
CA ILE A 274 -0.53 5.12 4.27
C ILE A 274 0.63 5.52 3.35
N SER A 275 1.17 6.74 3.51
CA SER A 275 2.32 7.22 2.73
C SER A 275 3.52 6.29 2.85
N TYR A 276 3.83 5.87 4.08
CA TYR A 276 4.95 4.95 4.34
C TYR A 276 4.79 3.61 3.62
N ILE A 277 3.58 3.03 3.61
CA ILE A 277 3.31 1.77 2.90
C ILE A 277 3.38 1.96 1.38
N LEU A 278 2.88 3.08 0.85
CA LEU A 278 3.00 3.38 -0.57
C LEU A 278 4.46 3.43 -1.03
N LEU A 279 5.35 3.98 -0.21
CA LEU A 279 6.80 3.97 -0.46
C LEU A 279 7.37 2.54 -0.52
N TRP A 280 6.95 1.64 0.37
CA TRP A 280 7.38 0.23 0.31
C TRP A 280 6.83 -0.53 -0.90
N ILE A 281 5.56 -0.30 -1.26
CA ILE A 281 4.98 -0.87 -2.48
C ILE A 281 5.70 -0.31 -3.71
N ALA A 282 6.08 0.97 -3.68
CA ALA A 282 6.89 1.56 -4.75
C ALA A 282 8.25 0.90 -4.88
N LYS A 283 9.00 0.71 -3.77
CA LYS A 283 10.25 -0.06 -3.77
C LYS A 283 10.04 -1.43 -4.41
N LEU A 284 9.00 -2.15 -4.00
CA LEU A 284 8.68 -3.46 -4.58
C LEU A 284 8.44 -3.39 -6.09
N ASN A 285 7.73 -2.36 -6.57
CA ASN A 285 7.53 -2.12 -8.01
C ASN A 285 8.83 -1.78 -8.74
N SER A 286 9.73 -0.98 -8.15
CA SER A 286 11.04 -0.69 -8.73
C SER A 286 11.89 -1.96 -8.90
N TRP A 287 11.93 -2.81 -7.88
CA TRP A 287 12.67 -4.08 -7.92
C TRP A 287 12.06 -5.10 -8.89
N THR A 288 10.76 -5.02 -9.14
CA THR A 288 10.05 -5.82 -10.16
C THR A 288 9.99 -5.15 -11.54
N LYS A 289 10.77 -4.07 -11.74
CA LYS A 289 10.88 -3.30 -13.00
C LYS A 289 9.60 -2.61 -13.48
N ASN A 290 8.65 -2.39 -12.58
CA ASN A 290 7.43 -1.62 -12.81
C ASN A 290 7.63 -0.13 -12.47
N PHE A 291 8.60 0.51 -13.13
CA PHE A 291 9.10 1.85 -12.75
C PHE A 291 8.04 2.95 -12.80
N GLU A 292 7.16 2.92 -13.81
CA GLU A 292 6.07 3.90 -13.93
C GLU A 292 5.08 3.84 -12.75
N ILE A 293 4.77 2.62 -12.31
CA ILE A 293 3.90 2.42 -11.15
C ILE A 293 4.62 2.86 -9.88
N ALA A 294 5.90 2.50 -9.73
CA ALA A 294 6.70 2.93 -8.60
C ALA A 294 6.74 4.46 -8.46
N LYS A 295 7.06 5.19 -9.54
CA LYS A 295 7.08 6.66 -9.52
C LYS A 295 5.73 7.26 -9.15
N LYS A 296 4.63 6.77 -9.73
CA LYS A 296 3.26 7.23 -9.37
C LYS A 296 2.96 7.03 -7.89
N LEU A 297 3.34 5.89 -7.33
CA LEU A 297 3.16 5.60 -5.90
C LEU A 297 4.00 6.53 -5.03
N ILE A 298 5.25 6.82 -5.41
CA ILE A 298 6.12 7.71 -4.63
C ILE A 298 5.60 9.15 -4.67
N TYR A 299 5.21 9.66 -5.84
CA TYR A 299 4.59 10.99 -5.94
C TYR A 299 3.28 11.06 -5.17
N GLY A 300 2.48 9.99 -5.17
CA GLY A 300 1.29 9.89 -4.33
C GLY A 300 1.62 9.99 -2.84
N ALA A 301 2.64 9.25 -2.37
CA ALA A 301 3.10 9.32 -0.98
C ALA A 301 3.60 10.72 -0.61
N ILE A 302 4.40 11.37 -1.48
CA ILE A 302 4.86 12.75 -1.27
C ILE A 302 3.69 13.72 -1.18
N SER A 303 2.69 13.57 -2.06
CA SER A 303 1.48 14.40 -2.03
C SER A 303 0.75 14.30 -0.71
N ILE A 304 0.57 13.08 -0.18
CA ILE A 304 -0.11 12.86 1.11
C ILE A 304 0.73 13.44 2.26
N LEU A 305 2.05 13.24 2.25
CA LEU A 305 2.97 13.79 3.27
C LEU A 305 2.89 15.32 3.33
N LYS A 306 2.89 15.99 2.18
CA LYS A 306 2.80 17.45 2.07
C LYS A 306 1.47 18.05 2.51
N GLU A 307 0.44 17.24 2.76
CA GLU A 307 -0.82 17.75 3.32
C GLU A 307 -0.69 18.15 4.80
N TYR A 308 0.34 17.65 5.51
CA TYR A 308 0.49 17.87 6.95
C TYR A 308 1.94 18.01 7.43
N LEU A 309 2.92 17.87 6.54
CA LEU A 309 4.34 18.09 6.83
C LEU A 309 4.86 19.26 6.00
N GLU A 310 5.85 19.95 6.55
CA GLU A 310 6.65 20.93 5.82
C GLU A 310 7.58 20.23 4.83
N ASP A 311 8.02 20.96 3.80
CA ASP A 311 8.76 20.41 2.65
C ASP A 311 10.14 19.84 3.01
N ASP A 312 10.68 20.20 4.17
CA ASP A 312 11.97 19.82 4.71
C ASP A 312 11.90 18.68 5.75
N GLU A 313 10.74 18.03 5.87
CA GLU A 313 10.60 16.92 6.80
C GLU A 313 11.30 15.62 6.34
N GLU A 314 11.78 14.86 7.32
CA GLU A 314 12.62 13.67 7.07
C GLU A 314 11.88 12.60 6.24
N GLN A 315 10.57 12.47 6.44
CA GLN A 315 9.73 11.53 5.71
C GLN A 315 9.65 11.90 4.21
N ILE A 316 9.67 13.20 3.89
CA ILE A 316 9.71 13.67 2.50
C ILE A 316 11.09 13.39 1.90
N ALA A 317 12.16 13.59 2.66
CA ALA A 317 13.51 13.21 2.24
C ALA A 317 13.60 11.71 1.92
N GLU A 318 13.02 10.85 2.76
CA GLU A 318 12.98 9.40 2.52
C GLU A 318 12.28 9.09 1.18
N ALA A 319 11.15 9.74 0.88
CA ALA A 319 10.48 9.55 -0.40
C ALA A 319 11.36 9.94 -1.60
N TYR A 320 12.16 11.01 -1.50
CA TYR A 320 13.12 11.37 -2.54
C TYR A 320 14.28 10.38 -2.67
N VAL A 321 14.75 9.78 -1.57
CA VAL A 321 15.71 8.67 -1.64
C VAL A 321 15.14 7.53 -2.48
N ILE A 322 13.86 7.20 -2.30
CA ILE A 322 13.21 6.10 -3.01
C ILE A 322 13.00 6.42 -4.50
N LEU A 323 12.71 7.69 -4.85
CA LEU A 323 12.75 8.12 -6.26
C LEU A 323 14.14 7.93 -6.86
N GLY A 324 15.19 8.35 -6.12
CA GLY A 324 16.58 8.16 -6.51
C GLY A 324 16.94 6.69 -6.72
N GLU A 325 16.58 5.81 -5.78
CA GLU A 325 16.74 4.35 -5.89
C GLU A 325 15.99 3.80 -7.12
N CYS A 326 14.75 4.24 -7.34
CA CYS A 326 13.94 3.79 -8.47
C CYS A 326 14.59 4.16 -9.81
N ASP A 327 15.06 5.41 -9.96
CA ASP A 327 15.73 5.86 -11.18
C ASP A 327 17.11 5.21 -11.35
N TYR A 328 17.83 4.96 -10.26
CA TYR A 328 19.08 4.21 -10.31
C TYR A 328 18.88 2.79 -10.84
N ILE A 329 17.86 2.06 -10.34
CA ILE A 329 17.51 0.72 -10.83
C ILE A 329 17.05 0.76 -12.30
N ALA A 330 16.36 1.83 -12.70
CA ALA A 330 15.98 2.09 -14.09
C ALA A 330 17.15 2.52 -14.99
N LYS A 331 18.36 2.70 -14.44
CA LYS A 331 19.58 3.19 -15.11
C LYS A 331 19.52 4.65 -15.57
N ASN A 332 18.63 5.42 -14.96
CA ASN A 332 18.45 6.87 -15.14
C ASN A 332 19.34 7.63 -14.15
N TYR A 333 20.67 7.50 -14.31
CA TYR A 333 21.63 7.94 -13.28
C TYR A 333 21.59 9.45 -13.00
N GLU A 334 21.32 10.26 -14.01
CA GLU A 334 21.24 11.71 -13.85
C GLU A 334 20.04 12.12 -12.99
N GLN A 335 18.85 11.57 -13.27
CA GLN A 335 17.66 11.82 -12.44
C GLN A 335 17.86 11.24 -11.03
N ALA A 336 18.46 10.06 -10.91
CA ALA A 336 18.76 9.46 -9.62
C ALA A 336 19.63 10.39 -8.75
N LEU A 337 20.69 10.95 -9.34
CA LEU A 337 21.57 11.90 -8.66
C LEU A 337 20.81 13.14 -8.20
N GLN A 338 19.97 13.73 -9.07
CA GLN A 338 19.16 14.90 -8.72
C GLN A 338 18.23 14.63 -7.53
N PHE A 339 17.53 13.49 -7.50
CA PHE A 339 16.65 13.14 -6.38
C PHE A 339 17.41 12.86 -5.09
N LEU A 340 18.55 12.17 -5.17
CA LEU A 340 19.39 11.91 -4.00
C LEU A 340 19.99 13.22 -3.44
N MET A 341 20.45 14.13 -4.31
CA MET A 341 20.92 15.45 -3.89
C MET A 341 19.82 16.24 -3.19
N LYS A 342 18.58 16.17 -3.69
CA LYS A 342 17.43 16.83 -3.04
C LYS A 342 17.14 16.23 -1.66
N ALA A 343 17.19 14.91 -1.51
CA ALA A 343 17.03 14.26 -0.21
C ALA A 343 18.14 14.66 0.78
N ILE A 344 19.39 14.76 0.31
CA ILE A 344 20.54 15.24 1.08
C ILE A 344 20.29 16.68 1.54
N GLN A 345 19.91 17.58 0.63
CA GLN A 345 19.67 18.99 0.95
C GLN A 345 18.62 19.15 2.06
N ILE A 346 17.53 18.39 1.99
CA ILE A 346 16.51 18.39 3.05
C ILE A 346 17.11 17.95 4.40
N LYS A 347 17.86 16.85 4.42
CA LYS A 347 18.49 16.34 5.65
C LYS A 347 19.52 17.29 6.24
N PHE A 348 20.33 17.95 5.43
CA PHE A 348 21.38 18.86 5.90
C PHE A 348 20.83 20.22 6.35
N ASN A 349 19.86 20.80 5.64
CA ASN A 349 19.21 22.04 6.08
C ASN A 349 18.60 21.89 7.48
N LYS A 350 18.09 20.70 7.81
CA LYS A 350 17.56 20.40 9.14
C LYS A 350 18.64 20.31 10.23
N ILE A 351 19.83 19.80 9.89
CA ILE A 351 20.97 19.71 10.83
C ILE A 351 21.48 21.11 11.18
N ASP A 352 21.60 22.01 10.19
CA ASP A 352 22.08 23.37 10.44
C ASP A 352 21.11 24.19 11.32
N LEU A 353 19.80 23.93 11.22
CA LEU A 353 18.79 24.54 12.10
C LEU A 353 18.83 23.99 13.54
N GLN A 354 19.21 22.73 13.73
CA GLN A 354 19.30 22.10 15.06
C GLN A 354 20.62 22.36 15.80
N VAL A 355 21.70 22.70 15.08
CA VAL A 355 23.00 23.04 15.69
C VAL A 355 23.10 24.55 15.98
N GLY A 356 22.25 25.37 15.36
CA GLY A 356 22.18 26.82 15.54
C GLY A 356 21.15 27.33 16.57
N SER A 357 20.49 26.43 17.32
CA SER A 357 19.57 26.75 18.43
C SER A 357 20.06 26.12 19.73
#